data_AF-A0AAX4J523-F1
#
_entry.id   AF-A0AAX4J523-F1
#
_cell.length_a   1.000
_cell.length_b   1.000
_cell.length_c   1.000
_cell.angle_alpha   90.00
_cell.angle_beta   90.00
_cell.angle_gamma   90.00
#
_symmetry.space_group_name_H-M   'P 1'
#
loop_
_entity.id
_entity.type
_entity.pdbx_description
1 polymer ?
#
loop_
_entity_poly.entity_id
_entity_poly.type
_entity_poly.pdbx_seq_one_letter_code
_entity_poly.pdbx_strand_id
1 'polypeptide(L)'
;MGNRLRGHHKPRFAALIMRIREPKTTALIFASDKMVVTGAKTQRDAWAACRKFSQTLQKPGFPTEIADFKIQNIVSSFDCKFPIRLEGIAVAKFGSVSYEPELIPGLVYRLQAPKVVVLIFASGKVVLTGAKSKDDISGAFDAIRPLLQSLLLIICMPSHRLIDRTRFQSFP
;
A
#
# COMPACT_ATOMS: atom_id res chain seq x y z
N MET A 1 10.80 -42.05 -29.29
CA MET A 1 11.51 -40.78 -29.01
C MET A 1 10.68 -39.67 -29.65
N GLY A 2 9.81 -38.93 -28.93
CA GLY A 2 10.10 -37.88 -27.94
C GLY A 2 10.51 -36.59 -28.70
N ASN A 3 9.86 -35.43 -28.66
CA ASN A 3 8.88 -34.82 -27.77
C ASN A 3 8.05 -33.76 -28.54
N ARG A 4 6.72 -33.74 -28.34
CA ARG A 4 5.86 -32.59 -28.68
C ARG A 4 6.18 -31.46 -27.70
N LEU A 5 6.64 -30.33 -28.22
CA LEU A 5 6.79 -29.09 -27.48
C LEU A 5 5.41 -28.65 -26.95
N ARG A 6 5.14 -28.94 -25.68
CA ARG A 6 3.97 -28.42 -24.96
C ARG A 6 4.18 -26.92 -24.79
N GLY A 7 3.57 -26.12 -25.66
CA GLY A 7 3.39 -24.70 -25.43
C GLY A 7 2.69 -24.51 -24.08
N HIS A 8 3.39 -23.93 -23.12
CA HIS A 8 2.80 -23.52 -21.85
C HIS A 8 1.82 -22.37 -22.14
N HIS A 9 0.56 -22.71 -22.38
CA HIS A 9 -0.53 -21.74 -22.34
C HIS A 9 -0.68 -21.32 -20.88
N LYS A 10 -0.07 -20.20 -20.48
CA LYS A 10 -0.39 -19.58 -19.18
C LYS A 10 -1.92 -19.38 -19.17
N PRO A 11 -2.67 -19.93 -18.19
CA PRO A 11 -4.11 -19.70 -18.12
C PRO A 11 -4.33 -18.19 -18.12
N ARG A 12 -5.11 -17.69 -19.10
CA ARG A 12 -5.46 -16.27 -19.14
C ARG A 12 -6.16 -15.95 -17.81
N PHE A 13 -5.70 -14.88 -17.17
CA PHE A 13 -6.21 -14.42 -15.88
C PHE A 13 -7.75 -14.42 -15.91
N ALA A 14 -8.37 -15.11 -14.95
CA ALA A 14 -9.80 -15.44 -14.95
C ALA A 14 -10.72 -14.25 -14.57
N ALA A 15 -10.40 -13.05 -15.06
CA ALA A 15 -11.19 -11.85 -14.86
C ALA A 15 -11.21 -10.99 -16.13
N LEU A 16 -12.35 -10.37 -16.39
CA LEU A 16 -12.46 -9.27 -17.33
C LEU A 16 -11.75 -8.05 -16.73
N ILE A 17 -10.84 -7.44 -17.49
CA ILE A 17 -10.09 -6.25 -17.08
C ILE A 17 -10.66 -5.03 -17.79
N MET A 18 -11.20 -4.08 -17.03
CA MET A 18 -11.67 -2.80 -17.54
C MET A 18 -10.83 -1.66 -16.96
N ARG A 19 -10.58 -0.63 -17.78
CA ARG A 19 -9.80 0.55 -17.36
C ARG A 19 -10.51 1.82 -17.77
N ILE A 20 -10.54 2.79 -16.87
CA ILE A 20 -11.03 4.14 -17.15
C ILE A 20 -9.96 5.16 -16.79
N ARG A 21 -9.95 6.30 -17.48
CA ARG A 21 -8.95 7.35 -17.28
C ARG A 21 -9.28 8.29 -16.13
N GLU A 22 -10.57 8.45 -15.83
CA GLU A 22 -11.03 9.42 -14.85
C GLU A 22 -12.20 8.88 -14.02
N PRO A 23 -12.01 8.65 -12.71
CA PRO A 23 -10.72 8.58 -12.03
C PRO A 23 -9.87 7.43 -12.59
N LYS A 24 -8.54 7.61 -12.71
CA LYS A 24 -7.64 6.61 -13.30
C LYS A 24 -7.66 5.32 -12.48
N THR A 25 -8.41 4.32 -12.94
CA THR A 25 -8.70 3.11 -12.17
C THR A 25 -8.80 1.89 -13.08
N THR A 26 -8.58 0.72 -12.49
CA THR A 26 -8.74 -0.59 -13.15
C THR A 26 -9.75 -1.41 -12.35
N ALA A 27 -10.72 -2.00 -13.04
CA ALA A 27 -11.61 -3.00 -12.48
C ALA A 27 -11.21 -4.40 -12.98
N LEU A 28 -11.23 -5.36 -12.06
CA LEU A 28 -11.18 -6.79 -12.34
C LEU A 28 -12.55 -7.36 -12.02
N ILE A 29 -13.24 -7.88 -13.02
CA ILE A 29 -14.59 -8.45 -12.88
C ILE A 29 -14.49 -9.95 -13.07
N PHE A 30 -14.88 -10.70 -12.06
CA PHE A 30 -14.80 -12.15 -12.02
C PHE A 30 -16.14 -12.78 -12.37
N ALA A 31 -16.12 -14.04 -12.84
CA ALA A 31 -17.34 -14.82 -13.11
C ALA A 31 -18.20 -15.09 -11.86
N SER A 32 -17.66 -14.82 -10.66
CA SER A 32 -18.39 -14.90 -9.39
C SER A 32 -19.14 -13.60 -9.05
N ASP A 33 -19.37 -12.73 -10.03
CA ASP A 33 -19.98 -11.39 -9.90
C ASP A 33 -19.23 -10.43 -8.96
N LYS A 34 -17.99 -10.78 -8.58
CA LYS A 34 -17.13 -9.90 -7.77
C LYS A 34 -16.41 -8.93 -8.68
N MET A 35 -16.41 -7.66 -8.28
CA MET A 35 -15.61 -6.62 -8.92
C MET A 35 -14.57 -6.07 -7.93
N VAL A 36 -13.31 -6.06 -8.34
CA VAL A 36 -12.21 -5.44 -7.59
C VAL A 36 -11.77 -4.19 -8.33
N VAL A 37 -11.90 -3.02 -7.69
CA VAL A 37 -11.47 -1.73 -8.25
C VAL A 37 -10.17 -1.29 -7.57
N THR A 38 -9.16 -0.94 -8.36
CA THR A 38 -7.85 -0.47 -7.89
C THR A 38 -7.43 0.83 -8.56
N GLY A 39 -6.53 1.57 -7.89
CA GLY A 39 -5.94 2.82 -8.38
C GLY A 39 -6.63 4.10 -7.92
N ALA A 40 -7.79 4.01 -7.27
CA ALA A 40 -8.46 5.17 -6.68
C ALA A 40 -7.65 5.73 -5.51
N LYS A 41 -7.52 7.07 -5.45
CA LYS A 41 -6.80 7.77 -4.36
C LYS A 41 -7.71 8.11 -3.18
N THR A 42 -9.01 8.20 -3.42
CA THR A 42 -10.01 8.51 -2.40
C THR A 42 -11.15 7.51 -2.45
N GLN A 43 -11.87 7.36 -1.33
CA GLN A 43 -13.08 6.54 -1.27
C GLN A 43 -14.16 7.04 -2.24
N ARG A 44 -14.25 8.37 -2.42
CA ARG A 44 -15.18 8.99 -3.37
C ARG A 44 -14.85 8.60 -4.81
N ASP A 45 -13.57 8.61 -5.18
CA ASP A 45 -13.12 8.18 -6.51
C ASP A 45 -13.37 6.68 -6.73
N ALA A 46 -13.14 5.85 -5.71
CA ALA A 46 -13.40 4.42 -5.78
C ALA A 46 -14.89 4.14 -6.04
N TRP A 47 -15.78 4.85 -5.36
CA TRP A 47 -17.23 4.77 -5.57
C TRP A 47 -17.64 5.28 -6.96
N ALA A 48 -17.10 6.43 -7.39
CA ALA A 48 -17.37 6.98 -8.72
C ALA A 48 -16.89 6.04 -9.84
N ALA A 49 -15.71 5.42 -9.68
CA ALA A 49 -15.21 4.41 -10.60
C ALA A 49 -16.13 3.19 -10.66
N CYS A 50 -16.54 2.66 -9.51
CA CYS A 50 -17.46 1.53 -9.39
C CYS A 50 -18.76 1.78 -10.18
N ARG A 51 -19.36 2.97 -10.03
CA ARG A 51 -20.53 3.40 -10.82
C ARG A 51 -20.26 3.44 -12.32
N LYS A 52 -19.14 4.01 -12.75
CA LYS A 52 -18.77 4.06 -14.19
C LYS A 52 -18.60 2.66 -14.79
N PHE A 53 -17.99 1.73 -14.04
CA PHE A 53 -17.86 0.34 -14.49
C PHE A 53 -19.23 -0.34 -14.60
N SER A 54 -20.08 -0.21 -13.57
CA SER A 54 -21.44 -0.75 -13.56
C SER A 54 -22.27 -0.24 -14.76
N GLN A 55 -22.25 1.07 -15.01
CA GLN A 55 -22.94 1.68 -16.16
C GLN A 55 -22.41 1.15 -17.50
N THR A 56 -21.11 0.88 -17.59
CA THR A 56 -20.51 0.35 -18.82
C THR A 56 -20.91 -1.09 -19.07
N LEU A 57 -21.08 -1.90 -18.02
CA LEU A 57 -21.59 -3.27 -18.11
C LEU A 57 -23.07 -3.35 -18.45
N GLN A 58 -23.87 -2.37 -18.01
CA GLN A 58 -25.29 -2.30 -18.35
C GLN A 58 -25.53 -2.04 -19.85
N LYS A 59 -24.64 -1.32 -20.54
CA LYS A 59 -24.79 -0.98 -21.98
C LYS A 59 -24.97 -2.21 -22.90
N PRO A 60 -24.15 -3.27 -22.79
CA PRO A 60 -24.38 -4.51 -23.55
C PRO A 60 -25.49 -5.41 -22.96
N GLY A 61 -26.22 -4.97 -21.93
CA GLY A 61 -27.37 -5.70 -21.37
C GLY A 61 -27.09 -6.55 -20.15
N PHE A 62 -25.93 -6.43 -19.49
CA PHE A 62 -25.69 -7.16 -18.23
C PHE A 62 -26.42 -6.47 -17.06
N PRO A 63 -27.37 -7.15 -16.39
CA PRO A 63 -28.00 -6.62 -15.20
C PRO A 63 -26.93 -6.45 -14.12
N THR A 64 -26.58 -5.20 -13.80
CA THR A 64 -25.51 -4.89 -12.86
C THR A 64 -26.04 -3.93 -11.80
N GLU A 65 -25.95 -4.33 -10.55
CA GLU A 65 -26.22 -3.50 -9.38
C GLU A 65 -25.00 -3.52 -8.46
N ILE A 66 -24.70 -2.38 -7.83
CA ILE A 66 -23.59 -2.30 -6.88
C ILE A 66 -24.10 -2.68 -5.51
N ALA A 67 -23.73 -3.86 -5.05
CA ALA A 67 -23.93 -4.32 -3.68
C ALA A 67 -22.60 -4.31 -2.90
N ASP A 68 -22.68 -4.16 -1.57
CA ASP A 68 -21.58 -4.38 -0.62
C ASP A 68 -20.25 -3.67 -0.95
N PHE A 69 -20.31 -2.41 -1.37
CA PHE A 69 -19.09 -1.63 -1.58
C PHE A 69 -18.28 -1.52 -0.28
N LYS A 70 -17.09 -2.11 -0.30
CA LYS A 70 -16.21 -2.21 0.86
C LYS A 70 -14.77 -1.93 0.48
N ILE A 71 -14.11 -1.11 1.29
CA ILE A 71 -12.68 -0.90 1.18
C ILE A 71 -11.96 -2.15 1.69
N GLN A 72 -11.16 -2.76 0.82
CA GLN A 72 -10.40 -3.98 1.14
C GLN A 72 -8.96 -3.69 1.57
N ASN A 73 -8.38 -2.63 1.03
CA ASN A 73 -7.02 -2.21 1.34
C ASN A 73 -6.86 -0.72 1.03
N ILE A 74 -6.14 -0.01 1.89
CA ILE A 74 -5.65 1.33 1.68
C ILE A 74 -4.13 1.27 1.77
N VAL A 75 -3.48 1.89 0.79
CA VAL A 75 -2.03 2.07 0.77
C VAL A 75 -1.76 3.56 0.98
N SER A 76 -0.97 3.86 2.00
CA SER A 76 -0.48 5.21 2.29
C SER A 76 1.03 5.24 2.18
N SER A 77 1.60 6.39 1.85
CA SER A 77 3.05 6.57 1.81
C SER A 77 3.42 7.98 2.17
N PHE A 78 4.52 8.14 2.87
CA PHE A 78 5.12 9.43 3.17
C PHE A 78 6.64 9.38 3.00
N ASP A 79 7.27 10.54 3.05
CA ASP A 79 8.71 10.70 2.85
C ASP A 79 9.28 11.50 4.01
N CYS A 80 10.18 10.89 4.77
CA CYS A 80 10.89 11.50 5.88
C CYS A 80 11.84 12.62 5.43
N LYS A 81 12.22 12.67 4.15
CA LYS A 81 13.17 13.66 3.57
C LYS A 81 14.59 13.60 4.13
N PHE A 82 14.98 12.46 4.70
CA PHE A 82 16.35 12.17 5.11
C PHE A 82 16.64 10.67 4.99
N PRO A 83 17.91 10.27 4.75
CA PRO A 83 18.29 8.86 4.70
C PRO A 83 18.13 8.17 6.05
N ILE A 84 17.74 6.89 6.03
CA ILE A 84 17.52 6.08 7.24
C ILE A 84 18.47 4.88 7.21
N ARG A 85 19.21 4.67 8.31
CA ARG A 85 20.08 3.49 8.48
C ARG A 85 19.26 2.30 8.98
N LEU A 86 18.88 1.41 8.06
CA LEU A 86 17.95 0.30 8.34
C LEU A 86 18.56 -0.78 9.24
N GLU A 87 19.87 -0.99 9.18
CA GLU A 87 20.58 -1.98 10.00
C GLU A 87 20.42 -1.68 11.49
N GLY A 88 20.49 -0.40 11.86
CA GLY A 88 20.32 0.03 13.25
C GLY A 88 18.92 -0.28 13.80
N ILE A 89 17.89 -0.14 12.95
CA ILE A 89 16.51 -0.48 13.30
C ILE A 89 16.33 -1.98 13.48
N ALA A 90 16.88 -2.77 12.56
CA ALA A 90 16.76 -4.22 12.58
C ALA A 90 17.38 -4.83 13.84
N VAL A 91 18.55 -4.33 14.25
CA VAL A 91 19.26 -4.78 15.47
C VAL A 91 18.48 -4.43 16.75
N ALA A 92 17.83 -3.27 16.78
CA ALA A 92 17.10 -2.80 17.96
C ALA A 92 15.82 -3.61 18.28
N LYS A 93 15.44 -4.58 17.42
CA LYS A 93 14.31 -5.51 17.62
C LYS A 93 13.03 -4.86 18.14
N PHE A 94 12.67 -3.68 17.61
CA PHE A 94 11.38 -3.07 17.89
C PHE A 94 10.25 -3.92 17.28
N GLY A 95 9.76 -4.93 17.98
CA GLY A 95 8.67 -5.80 17.51
C GLY A 95 9.04 -6.68 16.31
N SER A 96 8.07 -6.95 15.43
CA SER A 96 8.18 -7.89 14.32
C SER A 96 8.82 -7.26 13.07
N VAL A 97 10.13 -7.04 13.14
CA VAL A 97 10.95 -6.49 12.05
C VAL A 97 11.58 -7.60 11.21
N SER A 98 11.62 -7.42 9.90
CA SER A 98 12.38 -8.26 8.96
C SER A 98 13.15 -7.35 8.02
N TYR A 99 14.47 -7.54 7.93
CA TYR A 99 15.33 -6.79 7.03
C TYR A 99 16.32 -7.74 6.36
N GLU A 100 16.08 -7.99 5.07
CA GLU A 100 16.94 -8.82 4.22
C GLU A 100 17.17 -8.07 2.90
N PRO A 101 18.20 -7.21 2.83
CA PRO A 101 18.43 -6.31 1.68
C PRO A 101 18.65 -7.05 0.37
N GLU A 102 19.15 -8.29 0.42
CA GLU A 102 19.31 -9.17 -0.73
C GLU A 102 17.97 -9.60 -1.36
N LEU A 103 16.89 -9.61 -0.57
CA LEU A 103 15.55 -10.02 -1.03
C LEU A 103 14.67 -8.81 -1.35
N ILE A 104 14.67 -7.80 -0.48
CA ILE A 104 13.81 -6.61 -0.61
C ILE A 104 14.64 -5.37 -0.20
N PRO A 105 14.66 -4.30 -1.01
CA PRO A 105 15.43 -3.09 -0.74
C PRO A 105 14.80 -2.19 0.35
N GLY A 106 14.23 -2.79 1.40
CA GLY A 106 13.53 -2.08 2.48
C GLY A 106 13.31 -2.97 3.70
N LEU A 107 13.14 -2.33 4.85
CA LEU A 107 12.84 -2.98 6.12
C LEU A 107 11.33 -3.14 6.26
N VAL A 108 10.89 -4.36 6.58
CA VAL A 108 9.49 -4.70 6.79
C VAL A 108 9.20 -4.70 8.28
N TYR A 109 8.32 -3.81 8.72
CA TYR A 109 7.84 -3.71 10.09
C TYR A 109 6.36 -4.12 10.12
N ARG A 110 6.01 -5.14 10.90
CA ARG A 110 4.63 -5.64 10.98
C ARG A 110 3.98 -5.23 12.29
N LEU A 111 2.94 -4.41 12.18
CA LEU A 111 2.06 -4.05 13.28
C LEU A 111 0.97 -5.12 13.43
N GLN A 112 0.71 -5.54 14.67
CA GLN A 112 -0.37 -6.48 14.98
C GLN A 112 -1.70 -5.76 15.16
N ALA A 113 -1.69 -4.59 15.80
CA ALA A 113 -2.85 -3.75 16.04
C ALA A 113 -2.46 -2.26 15.83
N PRO A 114 -2.94 -1.60 14.76
CA PRO A 114 -3.74 -2.15 13.65
C PRO A 114 -2.91 -3.12 12.79
N LYS A 115 -3.58 -4.05 12.09
CA LYS A 115 -2.91 -5.05 11.23
C LYS A 115 -2.40 -4.40 9.94
N VAL A 116 -1.25 -3.74 10.04
CA VAL A 116 -0.62 -2.96 8.97
C VAL A 116 0.83 -3.41 8.78
N VAL A 117 1.27 -3.46 7.53
CA VAL A 117 2.66 -3.67 7.17
C VAL A 117 3.25 -2.33 6.76
N VAL A 118 4.35 -1.96 7.41
CA VAL A 118 5.11 -0.75 7.13
C VAL A 118 6.41 -1.17 6.45
N LEU A 119 6.69 -0.57 5.30
CA LEU A 119 7.90 -0.77 4.52
C LEU A 119 8.72 0.51 4.55
N ILE A 120 9.90 0.46 5.16
CA ILE A 120 10.80 1.59 5.36
C ILE A 120 11.99 1.44 4.42
N PHE A 121 12.25 2.45 3.60
CA PHE A 121 13.37 2.47 2.66
C PHE A 121 14.52 3.32 3.20
N ALA A 122 15.75 2.95 2.85
CA ALA A 122 16.95 3.72 3.23
C ALA A 122 16.91 5.17 2.70
N SER A 123 16.12 5.44 1.65
CA SER A 123 15.88 6.79 1.11
C SER A 123 15.05 7.70 2.01
N GLY A 124 14.45 7.18 3.09
CA GLY A 124 13.49 7.92 3.93
C GLY A 124 12.04 7.78 3.50
N LYS A 125 11.76 7.10 2.37
CA LYS A 125 10.39 6.76 1.99
C LYS A 125 9.83 5.68 2.90
N VAL A 126 8.57 5.85 3.30
CA VAL A 126 7.82 4.89 4.10
C VAL A 126 6.50 4.60 3.43
N VAL A 127 6.15 3.31 3.32
CA VAL A 127 4.89 2.84 2.74
C VAL A 127 4.14 2.01 3.78
N LEU A 128 2.86 2.29 3.95
CA LEU A 128 1.94 1.58 4.83
C LEU A 128 0.90 0.87 3.97
N THR A 129 0.70 -0.42 4.20
CA THR A 129 -0.27 -1.23 3.47
C THR A 129 -0.98 -2.24 4.37
N GLY A 130 -2.18 -2.67 3.97
CA GLY A 130 -3.01 -3.62 4.73
C GLY A 130 -4.10 -2.95 5.56
N ALA A 131 -4.08 -1.62 5.67
CA ALA A 131 -5.12 -0.85 6.35
C ALA A 131 -6.47 -0.96 5.63
N LYS A 132 -7.58 -0.96 6.37
CA LYS A 132 -8.94 -0.96 5.81
C LYS A 132 -9.72 0.31 6.11
N SER A 133 -9.25 1.07 7.10
CA SER A 133 -9.80 2.37 7.49
C SER A 133 -8.71 3.44 7.50
N LYS A 134 -9.12 4.71 7.58
CA LYS A 134 -8.17 5.81 7.84
C LYS A 134 -7.59 5.74 9.26
N ASP A 135 -8.38 5.25 10.21
CA ASP A 135 -7.95 5.12 11.61
C ASP A 135 -6.84 4.08 11.76
N ASP A 136 -6.86 2.99 10.96
CA ASP A 136 -5.76 2.03 10.89
C ASP A 136 -4.46 2.69 10.42
N ILE A 137 -4.55 3.65 9.50
CA ILE A 137 -3.38 4.38 8.99
C ILE A 137 -2.85 5.33 10.06
N SER A 138 -3.75 6.08 10.71
CA SER A 138 -3.40 7.00 11.79
C SER A 138 -2.75 6.25 12.97
N GLY A 139 -3.38 5.17 13.44
CA GLY A 139 -2.85 4.33 14.50
C GLY A 139 -1.52 3.67 14.12
N ALA A 140 -1.36 3.24 12.86
CA ALA A 140 -0.07 2.73 12.39
C ALA A 140 1.02 3.80 12.38
N PHE A 141 0.68 5.03 11.98
CA PHE A 141 1.60 6.15 11.99
C PHE A 141 2.06 6.50 13.41
N ASP A 142 1.12 6.58 14.36
CA ASP A 142 1.45 6.86 15.75
C ASP A 142 2.25 5.73 16.41
N ALA A 143 2.00 4.47 16.04
CA ALA A 143 2.79 3.34 16.51
C ALA A 143 4.25 3.37 16.03
N ILE A 144 4.51 3.83 14.79
CA ILE A 144 5.88 3.94 14.26
C ILE A 144 6.56 5.27 14.58
N ARG A 145 5.81 6.29 15.00
CA ARG A 145 6.34 7.63 15.31
C ARG A 145 7.52 7.58 16.30
N PRO A 146 7.48 6.84 17.43
CA PRO A 146 8.61 6.76 18.36
C PRO A 146 9.86 6.14 17.72
N LEU A 147 9.67 5.13 16.86
CA LEU A 147 10.77 4.51 16.11
C LEU A 147 11.41 5.52 15.14
N LEU A 148 10.61 6.31 14.43
CA LEU A 148 11.12 7.34 13.53
C LEU A 148 11.83 8.48 14.29
N GLN A 149 11.32 8.83 15.48
CA GLN A 149 11.94 9.84 16.35
C GLN A 149 13.25 9.38 16.98
N SER A 150 13.35 8.12 17.41
CA SER A 150 14.61 7.58 17.94
C SER A 150 15.71 7.56 16.87
N LEU A 151 15.34 7.30 15.61
CA LEU A 151 16.25 7.37 14.47
C LEU A 151 16.74 8.79 14.20
N LEU A 152 15.87 9.79 14.33
CA LEU A 152 16.25 11.20 14.23
C LEU A 152 17.21 11.62 15.35
N LEU A 153 17.03 11.10 16.57
CA LEU A 153 17.94 11.35 17.68
C LEU A 153 19.32 10.71 17.42
N ILE A 154 19.36 9.51 16.84
CA ILE A 154 20.60 8.82 16.48
C ILE A 154 21.35 9.54 15.35
N ILE A 155 20.64 10.15 14.39
CA ILE A 155 21.26 10.96 13.32
C ILE A 155 21.78 12.31 13.85
N CYS A 156 21.24 12.81 14.97
CA CYS A 156 21.55 14.15 15.49
C CYS A 156 22.84 14.26 16.35
N MET A 157 23.61 13.18 16.52
CA MET A 157 24.90 13.19 17.22
C MET A 157 25.96 12.57 16.29
N PRO A 158 26.99 13.30 15.79
CA PRO A 158 27.51 14.62 16.17
C PRO A 158 27.47 15.68 15.03
N SER A 159 27.42 16.95 15.44
CA SER A 159 27.68 18.17 14.65
C SER A 159 26.50 18.81 13.90
N HIS A 160 25.79 19.69 14.62
CA HIS A 160 25.11 20.91 14.17
C HIS A 160 24.27 20.84 12.88
N ARG A 161 23.05 20.28 12.97
CA ARG A 161 21.84 20.83 12.33
C ARG A 161 20.60 20.21 12.96
N LEU A 162 20.00 20.95 13.89
CA LEU A 162 18.70 20.62 14.46
C LEU A 162 17.66 20.61 13.34
N ILE A 163 17.11 19.44 13.02
CA ILE A 163 15.88 19.36 12.22
C ILE A 163 14.74 19.80 13.15
N ASP A 164 14.11 20.90 12.78
CA ASP A 164 13.01 21.54 13.52
C ASP A 164 11.87 20.55 13.83
N ARG A 165 11.50 20.47 15.11
CA ARG A 165 10.42 19.59 15.64
C ARG A 165 9.07 19.86 15.00
N THR A 166 8.87 21.00 14.34
CA THR A 166 7.61 21.39 13.67
C THR A 166 7.27 20.56 12.43
N ARG A 167 8.23 19.88 11.77
CA ARG A 167 7.97 19.13 10.52
C ARG A 167 7.12 17.86 10.68
N PHE A 168 6.97 17.33 11.90
CA PHE A 168 6.14 16.15 12.15
C PHE A 168 4.68 16.48 12.50
N GLN A 169 4.35 17.77 12.69
CA GLN A 169 2.99 18.21 13.00
C GLN A 169 2.13 18.49 11.75
N SER A 170 2.73 18.51 10.56
CA SER A 170 2.06 18.90 9.31
C SER A 170 1.76 17.72 8.36
N PHE A 171 1.71 16.49 8.88
CA PHE A 171 1.20 15.35 8.09
C PHE A 171 -0.34 15.31 8.19
N PRO A 172 -1.05 15.33 7.04
CA PRO A 172 -2.51 15.31 7.00
C PRO A 172 -3.11 13.94 7.34
#